data_AF-A0A849FM15-F1
#
_entry.id   AF-A0A849FM15-F1
#
_cell.length_a   1.000
_cell.length_b   1.000
_cell.length_c   1.000
_cell.angle_alpha   90.00
_cell.angle_beta   90.00
_cell.angle_gamma   90.00
#
_symmetry.space_group_name_H-M   'P 1'
#
loop_
_entity.id
_entity.type
_entity.pdbx_description
1 polymer ?
#
loop_
_entity_poly.entity_id
_entity_poly.type
_entity_poly.pdbx_seq_one_letter_code
_entity_poly.pdbx_strand_id
1 'polypeptide(L)'
;MQIHLLKTTFSFLFLMLMGSMLVAQDTFLDNFNTALYSNNNGTMSFSADWQESGDDNNPSSGRIYINTGTNRLRIQNMDGATISRTLNLAGASGVTLTMSYTEISGNERIDVDLWNGTGWNNVATLNGSGTVNYNLAANEMSASSQIRFVTNSGGWGTSEAYEIDNVQFSGNVPPSIAINDVSVNENAGTATFTATHQ
;
A
#
# COMPACT_ATOMS: atom_id res chain seq x y z
N MET A 1 -21.43 19.97 -50.21
CA MET A 1 -22.11 19.57 -48.96
C MET A 1 -21.28 18.63 -48.06
N GLN A 2 -20.38 17.81 -48.62
CA GLN A 2 -19.63 16.77 -47.88
C GLN A 2 -18.46 17.29 -47.02
N ILE A 3 -17.84 18.43 -47.38
CA ILE A 3 -16.68 19.01 -46.65
C ILE A 3 -17.09 19.63 -45.31
N HIS A 4 -18.31 20.15 -45.19
CA HIS A 4 -18.81 20.71 -43.93
C HIS A 4 -19.15 19.64 -42.89
N LEU A 5 -19.69 18.49 -43.32
CA LEU A 5 -19.91 17.34 -42.44
C LEU A 5 -18.58 16.81 -41.89
N LEU A 6 -17.55 16.64 -42.72
CA LEU A 6 -16.26 16.10 -42.27
C LEU A 6 -15.57 16.97 -41.20
N LYS A 7 -15.70 18.31 -41.28
CA LYS A 7 -15.18 19.24 -40.27
C LYS A 7 -15.95 19.20 -38.96
N THR A 8 -17.27 19.02 -39.00
CA THR A 8 -18.11 18.92 -37.79
C THR A 8 -17.91 17.59 -37.08
N THR A 9 -17.79 16.48 -37.82
CA THR A 9 -17.51 15.16 -37.22
C THR A 9 -16.11 15.08 -36.62
N PHE A 10 -15.10 15.68 -37.26
CA PHE A 10 -13.73 15.72 -36.71
C PHE A 10 -13.64 16.58 -35.46
N SER A 11 -14.37 17.72 -35.40
CA SER A 11 -14.41 18.57 -34.21
C SER A 11 -15.19 17.93 -33.05
N PHE A 12 -16.22 17.12 -33.33
CA PHE A 12 -16.94 16.34 -32.31
C PHE A 12 -16.10 15.18 -31.76
N LEU A 13 -15.34 14.50 -32.62
CA LEU A 13 -14.45 13.41 -32.21
C LEU A 13 -13.23 13.93 -31.43
N PHE A 14 -12.70 15.09 -31.81
CA PHE A 14 -11.63 15.77 -31.06
C PHE A 14 -12.12 16.25 -29.69
N LEU A 15 -13.34 16.81 -29.60
CA LEU A 15 -13.94 17.24 -28.32
C LEU A 15 -14.31 16.07 -27.39
N MET A 16 -14.68 14.91 -27.93
CA MET A 16 -14.86 13.68 -27.12
C MET A 16 -13.53 13.10 -26.61
N LEU A 17 -12.43 13.31 -27.33
CA LEU A 17 -11.10 12.82 -26.94
C LEU A 17 -10.41 13.72 -25.88
N MET A 18 -10.84 14.98 -25.74
CA MET A 18 -10.29 15.90 -24.71
C MET A 18 -10.97 15.76 -23.33
N GLY A 19 -11.96 14.87 -23.19
CA GLY A 19 -12.79 14.74 -21.98
C GLY A 19 -12.32 13.72 -20.94
N SER A 20 -11.34 12.87 -21.25
CA SER A 20 -10.79 11.94 -20.26
C SER A 20 -9.66 12.62 -19.50
N MET A 21 -10.01 13.34 -18.42
CA MET A 21 -9.04 13.61 -17.37
C MET A 21 -8.64 12.25 -16.78
N LEU A 22 -7.51 11.70 -17.22
CA LEU A 22 -6.81 10.68 -16.45
C LEU A 22 -6.37 11.36 -15.16
N VAL A 23 -7.15 11.20 -14.09
CA VAL A 23 -6.66 11.50 -12.76
C VAL A 23 -5.61 10.43 -12.47
N ALA A 24 -4.35 10.85 -12.30
CA ALA A 24 -3.33 9.94 -11.81
C ALA A 24 -3.77 9.43 -10.44
N GLN A 25 -3.77 8.12 -10.23
CA GLN A 25 -4.09 7.54 -8.94
C GLN A 25 -2.93 7.76 -7.97
N ASP A 26 -3.26 8.00 -6.71
CA ASP A 26 -2.30 8.00 -5.63
C ASP A 26 -1.85 6.57 -5.36
N THR A 27 -0.55 6.40 -5.16
CA THR A 27 0.04 5.09 -4.89
C THR A 27 0.82 5.12 -3.58
N PHE A 28 0.54 4.16 -2.71
CA PHE A 28 1.46 3.74 -1.64
C PHE A 28 2.15 2.49 -2.16
N LEU A 29 3.47 2.52 -2.32
CA LEU A 29 4.23 1.41 -2.89
C LEU A 29 5.50 1.18 -2.08
N ASP A 30 5.77 -0.09 -1.81
CA ASP A 30 7.10 -0.58 -1.45
C ASP A 30 7.46 -1.72 -2.41
N ASN A 31 8.54 -1.53 -3.16
CA ASN A 31 9.10 -2.54 -4.05
C ASN A 31 10.40 -3.13 -3.49
N PHE A 32 10.69 -2.90 -2.20
CA PHE A 32 11.79 -3.48 -1.44
C PHE A 32 13.16 -3.37 -2.11
N ASN A 33 13.37 -2.36 -2.97
CA ASN A 33 14.63 -2.09 -3.63
C ASN A 33 15.74 -1.60 -2.70
N THR A 34 15.39 -1.34 -1.43
CA THR A 34 16.28 -0.89 -0.37
C THR A 34 15.91 -1.64 0.91
N ALA A 35 16.89 -2.18 1.64
CA ALA A 35 16.67 -2.88 2.91
C ALA A 35 16.34 -1.92 4.07
N LEU A 36 15.20 -1.25 3.98
CA LEU A 36 14.67 -0.31 4.96
C LEU A 36 13.15 -0.47 5.10
N TYR A 37 12.66 -0.71 6.31
CA TYR A 37 11.21 -0.80 6.58
C TYR A 37 10.45 0.52 6.42
N SER A 38 11.16 1.64 6.40
CA SER A 38 10.66 2.97 6.10
C SER A 38 10.66 3.31 4.60
N ASN A 39 11.05 2.38 3.72
CA ASN A 39 11.13 2.64 2.28
C ASN A 39 9.74 2.96 1.70
N ASN A 40 9.70 3.93 0.79
CA ASN A 40 8.50 4.39 0.10
C ASN A 40 8.87 4.67 -1.36
N ASN A 41 8.13 4.07 -2.29
CA ASN A 41 8.36 4.20 -3.73
C ASN A 41 7.11 4.68 -4.50
N GLY A 42 6.00 4.90 -3.78
CA GLY A 42 4.76 5.45 -4.35
C GLY A 42 4.75 6.97 -4.41
N THR A 43 3.65 7.54 -4.90
CA THR A 43 3.41 8.99 -4.87
C THR A 43 3.03 9.50 -3.47
N MET A 44 2.53 8.61 -2.62
CA MET A 44 2.21 8.84 -1.21
C MET A 44 3.11 7.96 -0.33
N SER A 45 3.36 8.42 0.90
CA SER A 45 4.12 7.64 1.89
C SER A 45 3.18 6.85 2.80
N PHE A 46 3.57 5.62 3.16
CA PHE A 46 2.92 4.90 4.26
C PHE A 46 3.05 5.72 5.56
N SER A 47 2.06 5.61 6.44
CA SER A 47 2.01 6.42 7.67
C SER A 47 2.90 5.86 8.78
N ALA A 48 3.41 4.64 8.62
CA ALA A 48 4.41 4.03 9.48
C ALA A 48 5.31 3.06 8.69
N ASP A 49 6.45 2.74 9.29
CA ASP A 49 7.36 1.70 8.79
C ASP A 49 6.68 0.32 8.86
N TRP A 50 7.21 -0.65 8.12
CA TRP A 50 6.92 -2.04 8.42
C TRP A 50 7.34 -2.36 9.87
N GLN A 51 6.49 -3.10 10.58
CA GLN A 51 6.71 -3.52 11.96
C GLN A 51 6.46 -5.01 12.10
N GLU A 52 7.42 -5.69 12.71
CA GLU A 52 7.34 -7.10 13.03
C GLU A 52 6.81 -7.34 14.44
N SER A 53 6.23 -8.52 14.63
CA SER A 53 5.96 -9.09 15.93
C SER A 53 6.41 -10.55 15.92
N GLY A 54 7.05 -10.97 17.01
CA GLY A 54 7.59 -12.33 17.15
C GLY A 54 8.91 -12.56 16.42
N ASP A 55 9.57 -11.52 15.91
CA ASP A 55 10.90 -11.59 15.28
C ASP A 55 11.81 -10.47 15.81
N ASP A 56 12.76 -9.95 15.03
CA ASP A 56 13.80 -9.03 15.52
C ASP A 56 13.57 -7.54 15.15
N ASN A 57 12.55 -7.25 14.34
CA ASN A 57 12.19 -5.93 13.81
C ASN A 57 13.33 -5.26 13.04
N ASN A 58 14.16 -6.05 12.34
CA ASN A 58 15.31 -5.58 11.58
C ASN A 58 15.16 -5.87 10.08
N PRO A 59 15.17 -4.87 9.19
CA PRO A 59 14.98 -5.07 7.75
C PRO A 59 16.05 -5.92 7.06
N SER A 60 17.16 -6.25 7.73
CA SER A 60 18.30 -6.96 7.14
C SER A 60 18.61 -8.31 7.78
N SER A 61 17.84 -8.75 8.78
CA SER A 61 18.10 -10.01 9.51
C SER A 61 16.83 -10.66 10.02
N GLY A 62 16.95 -11.82 10.64
CA GLY A 62 15.81 -12.52 11.21
C GLY A 62 15.11 -13.42 10.20
N ARG A 63 13.86 -13.77 10.53
CA ARG A 63 12.98 -14.63 9.74
C ARG A 63 12.22 -13.84 8.69
N ILE A 64 11.97 -12.57 8.96
CA ILE A 64 11.37 -11.63 8.04
C ILE A 64 12.41 -10.54 7.75
N TYR A 65 12.81 -10.37 6.49
CA TYR A 65 13.82 -9.38 6.12
C TYR A 65 13.74 -9.02 4.64
N ILE A 66 14.38 -7.93 4.25
CA ILE A 66 14.51 -7.54 2.84
C ILE A 66 15.75 -8.21 2.26
N ASN A 67 15.54 -9.14 1.33
CA ASN A 67 16.62 -9.82 0.63
C ASN A 67 17.16 -8.91 -0.48
N THR A 68 18.30 -8.26 -0.25
CA THR A 68 18.95 -7.36 -1.22
C THR A 68 19.51 -8.06 -2.46
N GLY A 69 19.60 -9.40 -2.45
CA GLY A 69 19.95 -10.18 -3.64
C GLY A 69 18.81 -10.28 -4.65
N THR A 70 17.56 -10.20 -4.18
CA THR A 70 16.35 -10.28 -5.02
C THR A 70 15.52 -9.00 -5.00
N ASN A 71 15.79 -8.07 -4.08
CA ASN A 71 14.98 -6.88 -3.79
C ASN A 71 13.54 -7.22 -3.42
N ARG A 72 13.36 -8.18 -2.50
CA ARG A 72 12.03 -8.66 -2.08
C ARG A 72 11.97 -8.82 -0.57
N LEU A 73 10.77 -8.68 -0.01
CA LEU A 73 10.51 -9.06 1.38
C LEU A 73 10.53 -10.59 1.46
N ARG A 74 11.53 -11.13 2.15
CA ARG A 74 11.69 -12.53 2.48
C ARG A 74 10.94 -12.83 3.78
N ILE A 75 10.14 -13.89 3.77
CA ILE A 75 9.50 -14.44 4.96
C ILE A 75 9.88 -15.91 5.03
N GLN A 76 10.53 -16.33 6.11
CA GLN A 76 10.93 -17.72 6.35
C GLN A 76 10.44 -18.16 7.72
N ASN A 77 10.02 -19.41 7.88
CA ASN A 77 9.57 -19.92 9.18
C ASN A 77 8.63 -18.94 9.91
N MET A 78 7.46 -18.66 9.34
CA MET A 78 6.56 -17.63 9.86
C MET A 78 5.82 -18.03 11.15
N ASP A 79 6.13 -19.19 11.74
CA ASP A 79 5.49 -19.66 12.97
C ASP A 79 5.65 -18.64 14.11
N GLY A 80 4.52 -18.04 14.52
CA GLY A 80 4.48 -17.02 15.56
C GLY A 80 5.09 -15.66 15.18
N ALA A 81 5.49 -15.46 13.92
CA ALA A 81 5.92 -14.17 13.39
C ALA A 81 4.84 -13.51 12.53
N THR A 82 4.79 -12.18 12.55
CA THR A 82 3.97 -11.39 11.63
C THR A 82 4.71 -10.12 11.26
N ILE A 83 4.40 -9.57 10.09
CA ILE A 83 4.85 -8.22 9.71
C ILE A 83 3.65 -7.43 9.19
N SER A 84 3.57 -6.17 9.60
CA SER A 84 2.44 -5.28 9.29
C SER A 84 2.91 -3.89 8.93
N ARG A 85 2.08 -3.13 8.21
CA ARG A 85 2.34 -1.72 7.89
C ARG A 85 1.05 -0.91 7.86
N THR A 86 1.16 0.32 8.34
CA THR A 86 0.02 1.27 8.42
C THR A 86 0.07 2.24 7.25
N LEU A 87 -1.12 2.59 6.74
CA LEU A 87 -1.34 3.63 5.75
C LEU A 87 -2.60 4.42 6.07
N ASN A 88 -2.62 5.69 5.71
CA ASN A 88 -3.78 6.55 5.87
C ASN A 88 -4.60 6.56 4.57
N LEU A 89 -5.77 5.92 4.61
CA LEU A 89 -6.75 5.89 3.52
C LEU A 89 -8.03 6.65 3.89
N ALA A 90 -7.96 7.61 4.79
CA ALA A 90 -9.12 8.40 5.20
C ALA A 90 -9.76 9.13 4.01
N GLY A 91 -11.03 8.86 3.75
CA GLY A 91 -11.77 9.44 2.64
C GLY A 91 -11.38 8.92 1.25
N ALA A 92 -10.48 7.93 1.19
CA ALA A 92 -10.10 7.30 -0.07
C ALA A 92 -11.28 6.54 -0.69
N SER A 93 -11.25 6.37 -2.02
CA SER A 93 -12.25 5.60 -2.75
C SER A 93 -11.61 4.82 -3.90
N GLY A 94 -12.17 3.65 -4.20
CA GLY A 94 -11.71 2.81 -5.30
C GLY A 94 -10.27 2.33 -5.15
N VAL A 95 -9.82 2.06 -3.91
CA VAL A 95 -8.46 1.59 -3.65
C VAL A 95 -8.34 0.11 -4.02
N THR A 96 -7.29 -0.22 -4.75
CA THR A 96 -6.91 -1.59 -5.11
C THR A 96 -5.55 -1.91 -4.50
N LEU A 97 -5.47 -3.03 -3.77
CA LEU A 97 -4.22 -3.68 -3.37
C LEU A 97 -3.74 -4.59 -4.51
N THR A 98 -2.50 -4.37 -4.95
CA THR A 98 -1.78 -5.28 -5.83
C THR A 98 -0.45 -5.68 -5.21
N MET A 99 -0.04 -6.93 -5.40
CA MET A 99 1.29 -7.43 -5.02
C MET A 99 1.63 -8.71 -5.78
N SER A 100 2.90 -9.08 -5.74
CA SER A 100 3.42 -10.34 -6.28
C SER A 100 4.07 -11.17 -5.17
N TYR A 101 3.98 -12.49 -5.30
CA TYR A 101 4.57 -13.40 -4.32
C TYR A 101 5.11 -14.66 -5.00
N THR A 102 6.09 -15.28 -4.36
CA THR A 102 6.71 -16.52 -4.82
C THR A 102 7.05 -17.39 -3.62
N GLU A 103 6.44 -18.56 -3.53
CA GLU A 103 6.92 -19.64 -2.67
C GLU A 103 8.28 -20.12 -3.21
N ILE A 104 9.34 -20.04 -2.41
CA ILE A 104 10.65 -20.59 -2.84
C ILE A 104 10.85 -22.01 -2.31
N SER A 105 10.19 -22.37 -1.21
CA SER A 105 10.30 -23.69 -0.58
C SER A 105 9.18 -23.89 0.42
N GLY A 106 8.71 -25.14 0.54
CA GLY A 106 7.70 -25.55 1.51
C GLY A 106 6.38 -25.94 0.85
N ASN A 107 5.31 -25.89 1.63
CA ASN A 107 3.92 -25.99 1.16
C ASN A 107 2.96 -25.13 2.01
N GLU A 108 3.53 -24.22 2.78
CA GLU A 108 2.85 -23.39 3.76
C GLU A 108 2.14 -22.23 3.07
N ARG A 109 1.22 -21.60 3.80
CA ARG A 109 0.39 -20.50 3.30
C ARG A 109 0.52 -19.28 4.19
N ILE A 110 0.50 -18.11 3.56
CA ILE A 110 0.47 -16.82 4.24
C ILE A 110 -0.87 -16.16 3.92
N ASP A 111 -1.56 -15.68 4.94
CA ASP A 111 -2.70 -14.80 4.79
C ASP A 111 -2.23 -13.35 4.64
N VAL A 112 -2.87 -12.66 3.71
CA VAL A 112 -2.82 -11.20 3.57
C VAL A 112 -4.08 -10.65 4.22
N ASP A 113 -3.91 -9.96 5.33
CA ASP A 113 -5.00 -9.38 6.09
C ASP A 113 -5.01 -7.86 5.96
N LEU A 114 -6.20 -7.27 5.90
CA LEU A 114 -6.43 -5.84 6.05
C LEU A 114 -7.17 -5.52 7.34
N TRP A 115 -6.74 -4.47 8.05
CA TRP A 115 -7.44 -3.99 9.23
C TRP A 115 -8.71 -3.23 8.84
N ASN A 116 -9.85 -3.60 9.42
CA ASN A 116 -11.15 -3.00 9.13
C ASN A 116 -11.67 -2.02 10.20
N GLY A 117 -10.80 -1.57 11.11
CA GLY A 117 -11.16 -0.72 12.25
C GLY A 117 -11.49 -1.50 13.53
N THR A 118 -11.89 -2.78 13.42
CA THR A 118 -12.30 -3.61 14.57
C THR A 118 -11.60 -4.96 14.64
N GLY A 119 -11.15 -5.48 13.50
CA GLY A 119 -10.49 -6.76 13.36
C GLY A 119 -9.73 -6.86 12.03
N TRP A 120 -9.02 -7.97 11.88
CA TRP A 120 -8.33 -8.33 10.64
C TRP A 120 -9.30 -9.07 9.70
N ASN A 121 -9.40 -8.58 8.47
CA ASN A 121 -10.12 -9.25 7.39
C ASN A 121 -9.13 -9.93 6.47
N ASN A 122 -9.28 -11.24 6.22
CA ASN A 122 -8.45 -11.93 5.26
C ASN A 122 -8.90 -11.58 3.83
N VAL A 123 -8.00 -11.03 3.02
CA VAL A 123 -8.30 -10.58 1.66
C VAL A 123 -7.64 -11.45 0.58
N ALA A 124 -6.62 -12.23 0.96
CA ALA A 124 -6.01 -13.26 0.13
C ALA A 124 -5.28 -14.30 0.98
N THR A 125 -5.14 -15.51 0.44
CA THR A 125 -4.23 -16.54 0.96
C THR A 125 -3.21 -16.87 -0.12
N LEU A 126 -1.93 -16.61 0.16
CA LEU A 126 -0.81 -16.95 -0.69
C LEU A 126 -0.61 -18.46 -0.69
N ASN A 127 -0.56 -19.06 -1.87
CA ASN A 127 -0.38 -20.49 -2.08
C ASN A 127 0.43 -20.67 -3.37
N GLY A 128 1.67 -21.13 -3.26
CA GLY A 128 2.61 -21.19 -4.38
C GLY A 128 3.11 -19.80 -4.82
N SER A 129 3.05 -19.52 -6.13
CA SER A 129 3.54 -18.25 -6.70
C SER A 129 2.44 -17.57 -7.51
N GLY A 130 2.37 -16.24 -7.47
CA GLY A 130 1.35 -15.50 -8.19
C GLY A 130 1.28 -14.02 -7.84
N THR A 131 0.09 -13.45 -8.01
CA THR A 131 -0.23 -12.07 -7.68
C THR A 131 -1.50 -11.98 -6.86
N VAL A 132 -1.62 -10.93 -6.07
CA VAL A 132 -2.87 -10.50 -5.44
C VAL A 132 -3.37 -9.27 -6.19
N ASN A 133 -4.67 -9.22 -6.45
CA ASN A 133 -5.37 -8.06 -6.97
C ASN A 133 -6.73 -7.98 -6.26
N TYR A 134 -6.84 -7.05 -5.31
CA TYR A 134 -7.98 -6.97 -4.40
C TYR A 134 -8.49 -5.54 -4.31
N ASN A 135 -9.79 -5.34 -4.54
CA ASN A 135 -10.44 -4.05 -4.32
C ASN A 135 -10.86 -3.95 -2.87
N LEU A 136 -10.40 -2.91 -2.17
CA LEU A 136 -10.69 -2.71 -0.76
C LEU A 136 -12.19 -2.47 -0.53
N ALA A 137 -12.71 -3.08 0.52
CA ALA A 137 -14.03 -2.77 1.05
C ALA A 137 -14.00 -1.42 1.79
N ALA A 138 -15.16 -0.77 1.90
CA ALA A 138 -15.27 0.57 2.51
C ALA A 138 -14.77 0.61 3.97
N ASN A 139 -14.92 -0.47 4.73
CA ASN A 139 -14.47 -0.58 6.12
C ASN A 139 -12.95 -0.80 6.26
N GLU A 140 -12.23 -1.09 5.18
CA GLU A 140 -10.77 -1.27 5.17
C GLU A 140 -10.04 0.04 4.85
N MET A 141 -10.77 1.12 4.54
CA MET A 141 -10.24 2.43 4.21
C MET A 141 -10.52 3.42 5.35
N SER A 142 -9.49 3.75 6.13
CA SER A 142 -9.55 4.64 7.28
C SER A 142 -8.21 5.31 7.53
N ALA A 143 -8.15 6.23 8.50
CA ALA A 143 -6.90 6.84 8.92
C ALA A 143 -5.91 5.84 9.58
N SER A 144 -6.40 4.65 9.96
CA SER A 144 -5.63 3.61 10.64
C SER A 144 -5.66 2.29 9.87
N SER A 145 -5.85 2.34 8.54
CA SER A 145 -5.77 1.16 7.69
C SER A 145 -4.40 0.50 7.80
N GLN A 146 -4.39 -0.84 7.77
CA GLN A 146 -3.16 -1.63 7.87
C GLN A 146 -3.24 -2.85 6.96
N ILE A 147 -2.07 -3.25 6.48
CA ILE A 147 -1.84 -4.58 5.90
C ILE A 147 -1.01 -5.40 6.87
N ARG A 148 -1.28 -6.70 6.96
CA ARG A 148 -0.44 -7.66 7.66
C ARG A 148 -0.27 -8.94 6.85
N PHE A 149 0.94 -9.49 6.90
CA PHE A 149 1.20 -10.88 6.53
C PHE A 149 1.26 -11.72 7.80
N VAL A 150 0.51 -12.83 7.82
CA VAL A 150 0.46 -13.77 8.94
C VAL A 150 0.40 -15.19 8.39
N THR A 151 0.91 -16.15 9.15
CA THR A 151 0.81 -17.55 8.74
C THR A 151 -0.64 -18.04 8.74
N ASN A 152 -1.06 -18.73 7.67
CA ASN A 152 -2.35 -19.44 7.57
C ASN A 152 -2.20 -20.94 7.88
N SER A 153 -0.98 -21.45 7.77
CA SER A 153 -0.60 -22.80 8.18
C SER A 153 0.33 -22.74 9.41
N GLY A 154 0.67 -23.88 10.00
CA GLY A 154 1.66 -23.94 11.08
C GLY A 154 2.64 -25.08 10.85
N GLY A 155 3.78 -25.04 11.53
CA GLY A 155 4.81 -26.07 11.44
C GLY A 155 5.76 -25.84 10.28
N TRP A 156 6.14 -24.58 10.05
CA TRP A 156 7.10 -24.23 9.04
C TRP A 156 8.47 -24.82 9.38
N GLY A 157 9.05 -25.55 8.46
CA GLY A 157 10.47 -25.87 8.43
C GLY A 157 11.32 -24.60 8.39
N THR A 158 12.54 -24.70 8.94
CA THR A 158 13.44 -23.55 9.10
C THR A 158 13.87 -22.88 7.79
N SER A 159 13.70 -23.57 6.66
CA SER A 159 14.07 -23.11 5.32
C SER A 159 12.87 -22.90 4.40
N GLU A 160 11.65 -23.13 4.87
CA GLU A 160 10.42 -22.87 4.10
C GLU A 160 10.15 -21.38 4.09
N ALA A 161 9.85 -20.86 2.91
CA ALA A 161 9.91 -19.43 2.71
C ALA A 161 9.17 -18.92 1.47
N TYR A 162 8.66 -17.71 1.62
CA TYR A 162 8.12 -16.90 0.55
C TYR A 162 8.99 -15.67 0.31
N GLU A 163 8.90 -15.14 -0.90
CA GLU A 163 9.29 -13.77 -1.21
C GLU A 163 8.08 -12.99 -1.73
N ILE A 164 7.94 -11.76 -1.27
CA ILE A 164 6.85 -10.83 -1.57
C ILE A 164 7.45 -9.57 -2.19
N ASP A 165 6.80 -9.01 -3.19
CA ASP A 165 7.24 -7.77 -3.83
C ASP A 165 6.08 -6.95 -4.42
N ASN A 166 6.34 -5.65 -4.62
CA ASN A 166 5.44 -4.64 -5.15
C ASN A 166 4.14 -4.52 -4.35
N VAL A 167 4.24 -4.37 -3.02
CA VAL A 167 3.06 -4.13 -2.18
C VAL A 167 2.57 -2.71 -2.47
N GLN A 168 1.48 -2.63 -3.25
CA GLN A 168 0.96 -1.38 -3.75
C GLN A 168 -0.52 -1.21 -3.43
N PHE A 169 -0.89 -0.06 -2.87
CA PHE A 169 -2.26 0.43 -2.82
C PHE A 169 -2.39 1.57 -3.82
N SER A 170 -3.32 1.45 -4.77
CA SER A 170 -3.59 2.47 -5.78
C SER A 170 -5.04 2.90 -5.70
N GLY A 171 -5.32 4.20 -5.65
CA GLY A 171 -6.69 4.70 -5.64
C GLY A 171 -6.77 6.23 -5.66
N ASN A 172 -7.96 6.76 -5.41
CA ASN A 172 -8.15 8.20 -5.25
C ASN A 172 -8.13 8.54 -3.76
N VAL A 173 -7.07 9.20 -3.29
CA VAL A 173 -6.94 9.65 -1.92
C VAL A 173 -7.13 11.17 -1.91
N PRO A 174 -8.16 11.70 -1.23
CA PRO A 174 -8.36 13.14 -1.20
C PRO A 174 -7.17 13.79 -0.47
N PRO A 175 -6.66 14.94 -0.95
CA PRO A 175 -5.63 15.66 -0.22
C PRO A 175 -6.16 16.02 1.16
N SER A 176 -5.34 15.81 2.19
CA SER A 176 -5.70 16.19 3.55
C SER A 176 -4.60 17.04 4.18
N ILE A 177 -5.04 18.11 4.86
CA ILE A 177 -4.17 19.02 5.60
C ILE A 177 -4.55 18.92 7.06
N ALA A 178 -3.59 18.53 7.89
CA ALA A 178 -3.73 18.61 9.33
C ALA A 178 -3.07 19.91 9.83
N ILE A 179 -3.79 20.67 10.65
CA ILE A 179 -3.21 21.82 11.37
C ILE A 179 -2.69 21.28 12.70
N ASN A 180 -1.37 21.30 12.86
CA ASN A 180 -0.68 20.76 14.02
C ASN A 180 -0.80 21.69 15.23
N ASP A 181 -0.69 23.00 15.00
CA ASP A 181 -0.79 24.01 16.05
C ASP A 181 -1.26 25.35 15.47
N VAL A 182 -1.90 26.15 16.31
CA VAL A 182 -2.31 27.52 16.02
C VAL A 182 -1.77 28.42 17.12
N SER A 183 -0.82 29.27 16.73
CA SER A 183 -0.29 30.32 17.59
C SER A 183 -0.91 31.66 17.22
N VAL A 184 -1.42 32.40 18.20
CA VAL A 184 -2.00 33.74 18.01
C VAL A 184 -1.18 34.75 18.80
N ASN A 185 -0.73 35.81 18.13
CA ASN A 185 -0.13 36.98 18.76
C ASN A 185 -1.03 38.19 18.53
N GLU A 186 -1.93 38.45 19.48
CA GLU A 186 -2.88 39.55 19.41
C GLU A 186 -2.21 40.93 19.40
N ASN A 187 -1.04 41.06 20.04
CA ASN A 187 -0.30 42.32 20.08
C ASN A 187 0.39 42.66 18.74
N ALA A 188 0.62 41.65 17.90
CA ALA A 188 1.14 41.80 16.54
C ALA A 188 0.04 41.72 15.46
N GLY A 189 -1.19 41.32 15.82
CA GLY A 189 -2.28 41.11 14.89
C GLY A 189 -2.07 39.92 13.96
N THR A 190 -1.32 38.89 14.38
CA THR A 190 -0.98 37.74 13.53
C THR A 190 -1.41 36.41 14.13
N ALA A 191 -1.75 35.46 13.26
CA ALA A 191 -1.90 34.05 13.59
C ALA A 191 -0.93 33.23 12.73
N THR A 192 -0.25 32.27 13.34
CA THR A 192 0.68 31.36 12.69
C THR A 192 0.11 29.95 12.74
N PHE A 193 0.01 29.31 11.57
CA PHE A 193 -0.43 27.93 11.42
C PHE A 193 0.76 27.06 11.05
N THR A 194 0.94 25.95 11.77
CA THR A 194 1.82 24.87 11.30
C THR A 194 0.94 23.76 10.73
N ALA A 195 1.15 23.44 9.46
CA ALA A 195 0.35 22.46 8.74
C ALA A 195 1.23 21.37 8.13
N THR A 196 0.72 20.14 8.11
CA THR A 196 1.35 19.00 7.44
C THR A 196 0.43 18.50 6.33
N HIS A 197 0.98 18.29 5.14
CA HIS A 197 0.31 17.54 4.07
C HIS A 197 0.42 16.05 4.39
N GLN A 198 -0.72 15.36 4.43
CA GLN A 198 -0.81 13.92 4.70
C GLN A 198 -0.98 13.16 3.39
#